data_AF-A0A0L0F8Z3-F1
#
_entry.id   AF-A0A0L0F8Z3-F1
#
_cell.length_a   1.000
_cell.length_b   1.000
_cell.length_c   1.000
_cell.angle_alpha   90.00
_cell.angle_beta   90.00
_cell.angle_gamma   90.00
#
_symmetry.space_group_name_H-M   'P 1'
#
loop_
_entity.id
_entity.type
_entity.pdbx_description
1 polymer ?
#
loop_
_entity_poly.entity_id
_entity_poly.type
_entity_poly.pdbx_seq_one_letter_code
_entity_poly.pdbx_strand_id
1 'polypeptide(L)' 'TLSHLAQSTAGYCGADLKALVASSAVHSLKSKYPQIYQSNSKLQIDVKSLSIDKSCFNRAMKDIQPSANRSNEAHA' A
#
# COMPACT_ATOMS: atom_id res chain seq x y z
N THR A 1 -2.87 -14.37 -4.18
CA THR A 1 -3.46 -15.15 -3.06
C THR A 1 -2.89 -14.65 -1.75
N LEU A 2 -3.64 -14.73 -0.64
CA LEU A 2 -3.18 -14.32 0.69
C LEU A 2 -1.89 -15.02 1.12
N SER A 3 -1.68 -16.28 0.72
CA SER A 3 -0.46 -17.04 1.01
C SER A 3 0.81 -16.36 0.48
N HIS A 4 0.74 -15.71 -0.69
CA HIS A 4 1.87 -14.95 -1.22
C HIS A 4 2.17 -13.72 -0.34
N LEU A 5 1.14 -13.02 0.12
CA LEU A 5 1.34 -11.86 1.01
C LEU A 5 1.92 -12.28 2.35
N ALA A 6 1.46 -13.40 2.91
CA ALA A 6 2.00 -13.95 4.15
C ALA A 6 3.50 -14.28 4.02
N GLN A 7 3.92 -14.88 2.89
CA GLN A 7 5.33 -15.17 2.62
C GLN A 7 6.17 -13.89 2.43
N SER A 8 5.62 -12.86 1.79
CA SER A 8 6.34 -11.61 1.49
C SER A 8 6.37 -10.60 2.66
N THR A 9 5.69 -10.86 3.78
CA THR A 9 5.58 -9.93 4.92
C THR A 9 6.31 -10.42 6.18
N ALA A 10 7.29 -11.31 6.02
CA ALA A 10 8.19 -11.66 7.11
C ALA A 10 8.90 -10.40 7.65
N GLY A 11 8.90 -10.21 8.97
CA GLY A 11 9.49 -9.04 9.64
C GLY A 11 8.56 -7.82 9.75
N TYR A 12 7.34 -7.88 9.21
CA TYR A 12 6.31 -6.87 9.41
C TYR A 12 5.64 -7.07 10.78
N CYS A 13 5.50 -6.00 11.54
CA CYS A 13 4.64 -6.00 12.72
C CYS A 13 3.19 -5.65 12.33
N GLY A 14 2.26 -5.74 13.28
CA GLY A 14 0.84 -5.41 13.03
C GLY A 14 0.62 -3.99 12.48
N ALA A 15 1.43 -3.03 12.91
CA ALA A 15 1.37 -1.66 12.39
C ALA A 15 1.83 -1.57 10.93
N ASP A 16 2.88 -2.32 10.55
CA ASP A 16 3.35 -2.37 9.16
C ASP A 16 2.30 -3.00 8.24
N LEU A 17 1.64 -4.07 8.69
CA LEU A 17 0.56 -4.71 7.93
C LEU A 17 -0.61 -3.75 7.73
N LYS A 18 -0.97 -2.96 8.76
CA LYS A 18 -1.99 -1.92 8.64
C LYS A 18 -1.58 -0.85 7.63
N ALA A 19 -0.33 -0.38 7.69
CA ALA A 19 0.22 0.58 6.74
C ALA A 19 0.25 0.01 5.32
N LEU A 20 0.57 -1.27 5.16
CA LEU A 20 0.63 -1.98 3.88
C LEU A 20 -0.72 -2.00 3.18
N VAL A 21 -1.77 -2.36 3.90
CA VAL A 21 -3.14 -2.37 3.35
C VAL A 21 -3.59 -0.95 2.99
N ALA A 22 -3.32 0.04 3.85
CA ALA A 22 -3.67 1.43 3.58
C ALA A 22 -2.97 1.99 2.34
N SER A 23 -1.66 1.76 2.20
CA SER A 23 -0.88 2.18 1.03
C SER A 23 -1.34 1.46 -0.24
N SER A 24 -1.66 0.18 -0.16
CA SER A 24 -2.20 -0.58 -1.29
C SER A 24 -3.54 -0.01 -1.79
N ALA A 25 -4.41 0.43 -0.88
CA ALA A 25 -5.65 1.11 -1.25
C ALA A 25 -5.39 2.46 -1.95
N VAL A 26 -4.42 3.24 -1.46
CA VAL A 26 -4.00 4.50 -2.11
C VAL A 26 -3.45 4.25 -3.51
N HIS A 27 -2.63 3.21 -3.70
CA HIS A 27 -2.10 2.83 -5.01
C HIS A 27 -3.21 2.43 -6.00
N SER A 28 -4.21 1.67 -5.54
CA SER A 28 -5.38 1.32 -6.35
C SER A 28 -6.17 2.58 -6.74
N LEU A 29 -6.38 3.50 -5.78
CA LEU A 29 -7.07 4.77 -6.03
C LEU A 29 -6.34 5.63 -7.07
N LYS A 30 -5.01 5.78 -6.94
CA LYS A 30 -4.17 6.51 -7.90
C LYS A 30 -4.25 5.93 -9.30
N SER A 31 -4.26 4.60 -9.42
CA SER A 31 -4.32 3.93 -10.72
C SER A 31 -5.71 4.03 -11.36
N LYS A 32 -6.77 3.95 -10.56
CA LYS A 32 -8.16 3.96 -11.05
C LYS A 32 -8.66 5.37 -11.36
N TYR A 33 -8.24 6.34 -10.57
CA TYR A 33 -8.72 7.72 -10.61
C TYR A 33 -7.58 8.73 -10.71
N PRO A 34 -6.71 8.67 -11.74
CA PRO A 34 -5.61 9.63 -11.90
C PRO A 34 -6.08 11.09 -11.93
N GLN A 35 -7.30 11.33 -12.41
CA GLN A 35 -7.90 12.66 -12.54
C GLN A 35 -8.07 13.41 -11.21
N ILE A 36 -8.17 12.71 -10.06
CA ILE A 36 -8.29 13.37 -8.74
C ILE A 36 -6.99 14.04 -8.30
N TYR A 37 -5.87 13.70 -8.96
CA TYR A 37 -4.54 14.29 -8.73
C TYR A 37 -4.17 15.31 -9.81
N GLN A 38 -5.00 15.46 -10.85
CA GLN A 38 -4.74 16.33 -12.01
C GLN A 38 -5.69 17.53 -12.06
N SER A 39 -6.72 17.55 -11.21
CA SER A 39 -7.74 18.59 -11.19
C SER A 39 -8.04 19.02 -9.75
N ASN A 40 -8.34 20.31 -9.56
CA ASN A 40 -8.85 20.85 -8.30
C ASN A 40 -10.38 20.74 -8.18
N SER A 41 -11.05 20.23 -9.20
CA SER A 41 -12.51 20.04 -9.19
C SER A 41 -12.89 18.85 -8.30
N LYS A 42 -14.04 18.95 -7.61
CA LYS A 42 -14.56 17.84 -6.82
C LYS A 42 -15.14 16.76 -7.74
N LEU A 43 -14.47 15.62 -7.82
CA LEU A 43 -14.86 14.49 -8.67
C LEU A 43 -15.60 13.43 -7.85
N GLN A 44 -16.61 12.80 -8.47
CA GLN A 44 -17.33 11.68 -7.87
C GLN A 44 -16.48 10.40 -7.97
N ILE A 45 -16.31 9.72 -6.85
CA ILE A 45 -15.56 8.46 -6.75
C ILE A 45 -16.55 7.36 -6.43
N ASP A 46 -16.64 6.35 -7.30
CA ASP A 46 -17.38 5.12 -7.01
C ASP A 46 -16.46 4.12 -6.32
N VAL A 47 -16.56 4.07 -4.99
CA VAL A 47 -15.78 3.17 -4.14
C VAL A 47 -15.98 1.70 -4.51
N LYS A 48 -17.17 1.32 -5.03
CA LYS A 48 -17.45 -0.07 -5.43
C LYS A 48 -16.66 -0.51 -6.67
N SER A 49 -16.21 0.45 -7.48
CA SER A 49 -15.39 0.16 -8.66
C SER A 49 -13.91 -0.03 -8.34
N LEU A 50 -13.50 0.21 -7.09
CA LEU A 50 -12.13 0.06 -6.63
C LEU A 50 -11.84 -1.41 -6.32
N SER A 51 -10.75 -1.93 -6.88
CA SER A 51 -10.28 -3.28 -6.60
C SER A 51 -8.77 -3.24 -6.35
N ILE A 52 -8.34 -3.91 -5.28
CA ILE A 52 -6.92 -3.99 -4.92
C ILE A 52 -6.36 -5.28 -5.52
N ASP A 53 -5.54 -5.11 -6.54
CA ASP A 53 -4.81 -6.18 -7.20
C ASP A 53 -3.41 -6.39 -6.61
N LYS A 54 -2.74 -7.46 -7.03
CA LYS A 54 -1.41 -7.84 -6.54
C LYS A 54 -0.37 -6.74 -6.80
N SER A 55 -0.53 -5.95 -7.86
CA SER A 55 0.44 -4.89 -8.19
C SER A 55 0.43 -3.76 -7.17
N CYS A 56 -0.75 -3.45 -6.60
CA CYS A 56 -0.91 -2.46 -5.54
C CYS A 56 -0.13 -2.85 -4.27
N PHE A 57 -0.22 -4.13 -3.86
CA PHE A 57 0.57 -4.66 -2.73
C PHE A 57 2.06 -4.64 -3.02
N ASN A 58 2.49 -5.04 -4.22
CA ASN A 58 3.90 -5.02 -4.60
C ASN A 58 4.48 -3.59 -4.61
N ARG A 59 3.69 -2.58 -4.99
CA ARG A 59 4.10 -1.17 -4.90
C ARG A 59 4.17 -0.73 -3.44
N ALA A 60 3.15 -1.01 -2.65
CA ALA A 60 3.11 -0.65 -1.24
C ALA A 60 4.27 -1.28 -0.42
N MET A 61 4.68 -2.51 -0.72
CA MET A 61 5.82 -3.16 -0.07
C MET A 61 7.16 -2.49 -0.38
N LYS A 62 7.29 -1.76 -1.49
CA LYS A 62 8.50 -0.99 -1.81
C LYS A 62 8.56 0.32 -1.03
N ASP A 63 7.40 0.86 -0.67
CA ASP A 63 7.28 2.13 0.06
C ASP A 63 7.37 1.95 1.59
N ILE A 64 7.13 0.72 2.09
CA ILE A 64 7.02 0.44 3.52
C ILE A 64 8.23 -0.36 3.98
N GLN A 65 9.05 0.26 4.83
CA GLN A 65 10.12 -0.43 5.53
C GLN A 65 9.55 -1.25 6.70
N PRO A 66 9.82 -2.56 6.78
CA PRO A 66 9.39 -3.42 7.88
C PRO A 66 9.96 -2.92 9.20
N SER A 67 9.19 -2.98 10.29
CA SER A 67 9.64 -2.55 11.62
C SER A 67 10.88 -3.31 12.10
N ALA A 68 11.00 -4.60 11.76
CA ALA A 68 12.20 -5.39 12.08
C ALA A 68 13.49 -4.85 11.44
N ASN A 69 13.37 -4.11 10.32
CA ASN A 69 14.50 -3.53 9.60
C ASN A 69 14.76 -2.06 10.00
N ARG A 70 13.88 -1.43 10.79
CA ARG A 70 14.04 -0.03 11.22
C ARG A 70 15.02 0.11 12.37
N SER A 71 15.11 -0.90 13.24
CA SER A 71 16.04 -0.89 14.38
C SER A 71 17.51 -1.04 13.96
N ASN A 72 17.79 -1.55 12.76
CA ASN A 72 19.16 -1.76 12.28
C ASN A 72 19.82 -0.49 11.73
N GLU A 73 19.08 0.62 11.60
CA GLU A 73 19.62 1.91 11.15
C GLU A 73 20.02 2.82 12.33
N ALA A 74 19.79 2.39 13.59
CA ALA A 74 20.02 3.23 14.77
C ALA A 74 21.48 3.30 15.25
N HIS A 75 22.41 2.51 14.69
CA HIS A 75 23.85 2.62 14.99
C HIS A 75 24.70 2.15 13.80
N ALA A 76 24.98 3.05 12.87
CA ALA A 76 26.11 2.98 11.94
C ALA A 76 26.67 4.39 11.75
#